data_AF-A0A6I5PAE2-F1
#
_entry.id   AF-A0A6I5PAE2-F1
#
_cell.length_a   1.000
_cell.length_b   1.000
_cell.length_c   1.000
_cell.angle_alpha   90.00
_cell.angle_beta   90.00
_cell.angle_gamma   90.00
#
_symmetry.space_group_name_H-M   'P 1'
#
loop_
_entity.id
_entity.type
_entity.pdbx_description
1 polymer ?
#
loop_
_entity_poly.entity_id
_entity_poly.type
_entity_poly.pdbx_seq_one_letter_code
_entity_poly.pdbx_strand_id
1 'polypeptide(L)'
;MFFLTILLYPKISKFIIGMVLVVGIFLRFYNLDGKIYWRDEVFSSLQISGQLLAVANYDELFTGELISQTDIINYQSVSNGTRYADTINGIKEFEPQLTPLYFVLARGWNSVLGSSPLLNRLLTAFISLLCLPWVYWLSFQLFEKSVVSWVTTAFFCGVSVSTPLCPRGASL
;
A
#
# COMPACT_ATOMS: atom_id res chain seq x y z
N MET A 1 24.84 8.74 -24.96
CA MET A 1 24.37 9.31 -26.24
C MET A 1 22.83 9.40 -26.32
N PHE A 2 22.07 8.41 -25.84
CA PHE A 2 20.59 8.45 -25.79
C PHE A 2 20.00 9.61 -24.96
N PHE A 3 20.62 9.92 -23.81
CA PHE A 3 20.15 10.94 -22.88
C PHE A 3 20.18 12.38 -23.46
N LEU A 4 21.12 12.66 -24.38
CA LEU A 4 21.25 13.98 -25.00
C LEU A 4 20.20 14.20 -26.11
N THR A 5 19.75 13.14 -26.76
CA THR A 5 18.81 13.22 -27.88
C THR A 5 17.37 13.48 -27.40
N ILE A 6 17.01 12.94 -26.22
CA ILE A 6 15.73 13.20 -25.54
C ILE A 6 15.56 14.68 -25.14
N LEU A 7 16.67 15.36 -24.85
CA LEU A 7 16.70 16.79 -24.54
C LEU A 7 16.49 17.68 -25.78
N LEU A 8 16.79 17.17 -26.98
CA LEU A 8 16.71 17.91 -28.25
C LEU A 8 15.30 18.00 -28.83
N TYR A 9 14.36 17.14 -28.41
CA TYR A 9 12.97 17.16 -28.92
C TYR A 9 11.92 17.21 -27.80
N PRO A 10 11.64 18.40 -27.24
CA PRO A 10 10.86 18.57 -26.01
C PRO A 10 9.40 18.12 -26.11
N LYS A 11 8.86 17.96 -27.32
CA LYS A 11 7.49 17.45 -27.54
C LYS A 11 7.41 15.93 -27.40
N ILE A 12 8.40 15.21 -27.91
CA ILE A 12 8.41 13.73 -27.93
C ILE A 12 8.80 13.19 -26.56
N SER A 13 9.75 13.82 -25.86
CA SER A 13 10.15 13.42 -24.52
C SER A 13 9.00 13.56 -23.51
N LYS A 14 8.24 14.66 -23.55
CA LYS A 14 7.04 14.84 -22.73
C LYS A 14 5.96 13.81 -23.04
N PHE A 15 5.78 13.45 -24.32
CA PHE A 15 4.81 12.43 -24.72
C PHE A 15 5.18 11.04 -24.17
N ILE A 16 6.45 10.63 -24.28
CA ILE A 16 6.94 9.35 -23.75
C ILE A 16 6.75 9.30 -22.23
N ILE A 17 7.10 10.38 -21.52
CA ILE A 17 6.97 10.45 -20.06
C ILE A 17 5.50 10.37 -19.64
N GLY A 18 4.61 11.07 -20.35
CA GLY A 18 3.16 10.97 -20.12
C GLY A 18 2.65 9.54 -20.31
N MET A 19 3.09 8.85 -21.37
CA MET A 19 2.69 7.46 -21.64
C MET A 19 3.17 6.51 -20.53
N VAL A 20 4.42 6.65 -20.07
CA VAL A 20 4.96 5.86 -18.96
C VAL A 20 4.17 6.07 -17.67
N LEU A 21 3.79 7.32 -17.36
CA LEU A 21 2.97 7.62 -16.19
C LEU A 21 1.58 6.98 -16.29
N VAL A 22 0.91 7.10 -17.45
CA VAL A 22 -0.40 6.48 -17.66
C VAL A 22 -0.33 4.96 -17.51
N VAL A 23 0.66 4.32 -18.15
CA VAL A 23 0.86 2.87 -18.05
C VAL A 23 1.21 2.45 -16.62
N GLY A 24 2.10 3.18 -15.94
CA GLY A 24 2.47 2.89 -14.56
C GLY A 24 1.31 3.03 -13.58
N ILE A 25 0.47 4.05 -13.77
CA ILE A 25 -0.77 4.24 -12.99
C ILE A 25 -1.74 3.09 -13.29
N PHE A 26 -1.96 2.74 -14.57
CA PHE A 26 -2.85 1.65 -14.93
C PHE A 26 -2.40 0.30 -14.34
N LEU A 27 -1.12 -0.04 -14.48
CA LEU A 27 -0.54 -1.27 -13.92
C LEU A 27 -0.64 -1.32 -12.40
N ARG A 28 -0.70 -0.16 -11.72
CA ARG A 28 -0.86 -0.10 -10.27
C ARG A 28 -2.24 -0.53 -9.80
N PHE A 29 -3.27 -0.15 -10.54
CA PHE A 29 -4.65 -0.56 -10.26
C PHE A 29 -5.00 -1.91 -10.89
N TYR A 30 -4.16 -2.41 -11.79
CA TYR A 30 -4.36 -3.69 -12.44
C TYR A 30 -4.22 -4.86 -11.46
N ASN A 31 -5.24 -5.72 -11.46
CA ASN A 31 -5.27 -6.98 -10.69
C ASN A 31 -5.03 -6.81 -9.17
N LEU A 32 -5.59 -5.76 -8.57
CA LEU A 32 -5.56 -5.56 -7.11
C LEU A 32 -6.27 -6.70 -6.35
N ASP A 33 -7.30 -7.29 -6.95
CA ASP A 33 -8.11 -8.35 -6.33
C ASP A 33 -7.50 -9.76 -6.50
N GLY A 34 -6.82 -10.02 -7.63
CA GLY A 34 -6.31 -11.36 -7.95
C GLY A 34 -5.01 -11.75 -7.24
N LYS A 35 -4.47 -10.91 -6.33
CA LYS A 35 -3.26 -11.22 -5.56
C LYS A 35 -3.62 -11.95 -4.27
N ILE A 36 -2.91 -13.04 -3.99
CA ILE A 36 -3.02 -13.81 -2.74
C ILE A 36 -2.75 -12.85 -1.56
N TYR A 37 -3.58 -12.92 -0.52
CA TYR A 37 -3.45 -12.09 0.67
C TYR A 37 -2.20 -12.52 1.46
N TRP A 38 -1.24 -11.60 1.64
CA TRP A 38 0.03 -11.93 2.27
C TRP A 38 -0.05 -11.76 3.80
N ARG A 39 0.86 -12.43 4.52
CA ARG A 39 0.93 -12.45 5.98
C ARG A 39 0.93 -11.05 6.58
N ASP A 40 1.72 -10.14 6.03
CA ASP A 40 1.80 -8.75 6.53
C ASP A 40 0.50 -7.97 6.30
N GLU A 41 -0.28 -8.30 5.27
CA GLU A 41 -1.61 -7.73 5.05
C GLU A 41 -2.63 -8.26 6.08
N VAL A 42 -2.51 -9.53 6.48
CA VAL A 42 -3.29 -10.13 7.57
C VAL A 42 -2.98 -9.43 8.90
N PHE A 43 -1.71 -9.28 9.26
CA PHE A 43 -1.33 -8.57 10.49
C PHE A 43 -1.79 -7.11 10.47
N SER A 44 -1.61 -6.43 9.34
CA SER A 44 -2.07 -5.05 9.21
C SER A 44 -3.59 -4.92 9.38
N SER A 45 -4.37 -5.82 8.78
CA SER A 45 -5.84 -5.81 8.92
C SER A 45 -6.31 -6.13 10.34
N LEU A 46 -5.65 -7.05 11.04
CA LEU A 46 -5.88 -7.33 12.47
C LEU A 46 -5.62 -6.10 13.36
N GLN A 47 -4.55 -5.36 13.09
CA GLN A 47 -4.25 -4.14 13.84
C GLN A 47 -5.30 -3.04 13.55
N ILE A 48 -5.72 -2.92 12.29
CA ILE A 48 -6.73 -1.95 11.87
C ILE A 48 -8.10 -2.24 12.52
N SER A 49 -8.47 -3.53 12.68
CA SER A 49 -9.74 -3.91 13.32
C SER A 49 -9.79 -3.54 14.81
N GLY A 50 -8.63 -3.36 15.45
CA GLY A 50 -8.52 -3.01 16.87
C GLY A 50 -8.86 -4.18 17.79
N GLN A 51 -8.97 -5.40 17.25
CA GLN A 51 -9.25 -6.61 18.02
C GLN A 51 -7.97 -7.26 18.56
N LEU A 52 -6.79 -6.71 18.28
CA LEU A 52 -5.51 -7.24 18.75
C LEU A 52 -5.45 -7.39 20.29
N LEU A 53 -6.02 -6.42 21.03
CA LEU A 53 -6.11 -6.48 22.50
C LEU A 53 -7.13 -7.54 22.99
N ALA A 54 -8.10 -7.91 22.16
CA ALA A 54 -9.11 -8.91 22.49
C ALA A 54 -8.65 -10.33 22.10
N VAL A 55 -7.81 -10.43 21.07
CA VAL A 55 -7.10 -11.65 20.64
C VAL A 55 -5.73 -11.74 21.35
N ALA A 56 -5.59 -11.11 22.52
CA ALA A 56 -4.31 -10.85 23.20
C ALA A 56 -3.49 -12.09 23.58
N ASN A 57 -4.01 -13.31 23.40
CA ASN A 57 -3.16 -14.48 23.28
C ASN A 57 -2.59 -14.53 21.86
N TYR A 58 -1.52 -13.75 21.63
CA TYR A 58 -0.67 -13.89 20.44
C TYR A 58 -0.30 -15.36 20.21
N ASP A 59 -0.15 -16.14 21.29
CA ASP A 59 0.13 -17.58 21.27
C ASP A 59 -1.02 -18.46 20.75
N GLU A 60 -2.28 -18.01 20.81
CA GLU A 60 -3.45 -18.73 20.27
C GLU A 60 -3.51 -18.68 18.73
N LEU A 61 -2.98 -17.62 18.12
CA LEU A 61 -2.90 -17.52 16.65
C LEU A 61 -1.75 -18.36 16.05
N PHE A 62 -0.76 -18.72 16.86
CA PHE A 62 0.41 -19.50 16.44
C PHE A 62 0.45 -20.93 17.01
N THR A 63 -0.62 -21.38 17.67
CA THR A 63 -0.67 -22.70 18.33
C THR A 63 -0.68 -23.88 17.36
N GLY A 64 -0.73 -23.63 16.04
CA GLY A 64 -0.81 -24.67 15.02
C GLY A 64 -2.20 -25.30 14.89
N GLU A 65 -3.22 -24.76 15.57
CA GLU A 65 -4.61 -25.11 15.32
C GLU A 65 -5.10 -24.56 13.97
N LEU A 66 -5.98 -25.32 13.31
CA LEU A 66 -6.62 -24.92 12.05
C LEU A 66 -7.57 -23.74 12.31
N ILE A 67 -7.06 -22.53 12.18
CA ILE A 67 -7.89 -21.32 12.18
C ILE A 67 -8.81 -21.41 10.95
N SER A 68 -10.12 -21.46 11.20
CA SER A 68 -11.11 -21.52 10.12
C SER A 68 -11.11 -20.21 9.32
N GLN A 69 -11.32 -20.31 8.01
CA GLN A 69 -11.37 -19.15 7.11
C GLN A 69 -12.42 -18.11 7.54
N THR A 70 -13.49 -18.56 8.20
CA THR A 70 -14.54 -17.69 8.77
C THR A 70 -14.03 -16.84 9.93
N ASP A 71 -13.12 -17.36 10.74
CA ASP A 71 -12.59 -16.65 11.91
C ASP A 71 -11.61 -15.58 11.46
N ILE A 72 -10.79 -15.89 10.44
CA ILE A 72 -9.89 -14.95 9.78
C ILE A 72 -10.67 -13.73 9.25
N ILE A 73 -11.81 -13.96 8.59
CA ILE A 73 -12.63 -12.86 8.05
C ILE A 73 -13.22 -12.00 9.18
N ASN A 74 -13.66 -12.64 10.27
CA ASN A 74 -14.19 -11.91 11.42
C ASN A 74 -13.12 -11.02 12.07
N TYR A 75 -11.89 -11.50 12.20
CA TYR A 75 -10.79 -10.72 12.78
C TYR A 75 -10.29 -9.58 11.88
N GLN A 76 -10.48 -9.71 10.56
CA GLN A 76 -10.13 -8.68 9.58
C GLN A 76 -11.19 -7.59 9.44
N SER A 77 -12.40 -7.83 9.96
CA SER A 77 -13.50 -6.89 9.90
C SER A 77 -13.47 -5.88 11.05
N VAL A 78 -13.70 -4.60 10.74
CA VAL A 78 -13.87 -3.58 11.80
C VAL A 78 -15.23 -3.83 12.45
N SER A 79 -15.23 -4.53 13.59
CA SER A 79 -16.44 -4.74 14.40
C SER A 79 -16.90 -3.44 15.05
N ASN A 80 -18.23 -3.23 15.11
CA ASN A 80 -18.88 -2.06 15.71
C ASN A 80 -18.54 -1.84 17.21
N GLY A 81 -17.87 -2.79 17.86
CA GLY A 81 -17.49 -2.71 19.27
C GLY A 81 -16.12 -2.08 19.56
N THR A 82 -15.22 -1.95 18.58
CA THR A 82 -13.86 -1.41 18.82
C THR A 82 -13.83 0.11 18.61
N ARG A 83 -13.02 0.83 19.38
CA ARG A 83 -12.78 2.28 19.25
C ARG A 83 -11.40 2.54 18.67
N TYR A 84 -11.20 3.73 18.07
CA TYR A 84 -9.89 4.15 17.55
C TYR A 84 -8.76 4.05 18.59
N ALA A 85 -9.08 4.26 19.87
CA ALA A 85 -8.15 4.10 20.98
C ALA A 85 -7.63 2.65 21.12
N ASP A 86 -8.45 1.65 20.81
CA ASP A 86 -8.08 0.23 20.94
C ASP A 86 -7.05 -0.16 19.87
N THR A 87 -7.14 0.41 18.67
CA THR A 87 -6.10 0.26 17.64
C THR A 87 -4.78 0.88 18.09
N ILE A 88 -4.82 2.10 18.65
CA ILE A 88 -3.60 2.79 19.10
C ILE A 88 -2.97 2.06 20.29
N ASN A 89 -3.77 1.58 21.23
CA ASN A 89 -3.28 0.82 22.39
C ASN A 89 -2.72 -0.55 21.96
N GLY A 90 -3.37 -1.24 21.02
CA GLY A 90 -2.85 -2.48 20.45
C GLY A 90 -1.49 -2.30 19.77
N ILE A 91 -1.32 -1.23 18.98
CA ILE A 91 -0.02 -0.95 18.35
C ILE A 91 1.04 -0.64 19.40
N LYS A 92 0.72 0.16 20.42
CA LYS A 92 1.67 0.49 21.50
C LYS A 92 2.17 -0.73 22.27
N GLU A 93 1.31 -1.72 22.45
CA GLU A 93 1.60 -2.89 23.27
C GLU A 93 2.33 -3.98 22.49
N PHE A 94 1.91 -4.26 21.25
CA PHE A 94 2.43 -5.38 20.47
C PHE A 94 3.53 -4.98 19.48
N GLU A 95 3.43 -3.81 18.85
CA GLU A 95 4.38 -3.38 17.81
C GLU A 95 4.66 -1.86 17.87
N PRO A 96 5.30 -1.38 18.96
CA PRO A 96 5.54 0.05 19.17
C PRO A 96 6.45 0.70 18.12
N GLN A 97 7.17 -0.11 17.33
CA GLN A 97 7.95 0.35 16.18
C GLN A 97 7.09 0.89 15.03
N LEU A 98 5.80 0.54 14.98
CA LEU A 98 4.92 0.97 13.91
C LEU A 98 4.35 2.37 14.18
N THR A 99 4.37 3.21 13.14
CA THR A 99 3.79 4.55 13.23
C THR A 99 2.26 4.47 13.17
N PRO A 100 1.55 4.90 14.22
CA PRO A 100 0.10 4.69 14.34
C PRO A 100 -0.72 5.48 13.30
N LEU A 101 -0.12 6.48 12.65
CA LEU A 101 -0.78 7.34 11.67
C LEU A 101 -1.38 6.53 10.51
N TYR A 102 -0.64 5.56 9.97
CA TYR A 102 -1.13 4.72 8.88
C TYR A 102 -2.36 3.92 9.29
N PHE A 103 -2.32 3.31 10.47
CA PHE A 103 -3.40 2.46 10.98
C PHE A 103 -4.67 3.25 11.29
N VAL A 104 -4.54 4.47 11.80
CA VAL A 104 -5.70 5.37 12.01
C VAL A 104 -6.33 5.77 10.68
N LEU A 105 -5.52 6.12 9.67
CA LEU A 105 -6.01 6.44 8.34
C LEU A 105 -6.68 5.23 7.67
N ALA A 106 -6.06 4.06 7.74
CA ALA A 106 -6.58 2.83 7.18
C ALA A 106 -7.88 2.39 7.87
N ARG A 107 -8.00 2.62 9.17
CA ARG A 107 -9.25 2.40 9.91
C ARG A 107 -10.36 3.34 9.44
N GLY A 108 -10.07 4.63 9.29
CA GLY A 108 -11.04 5.59 8.72
C GLY A 108 -11.48 5.19 7.32
N TRP A 109 -10.54 4.76 6.48
CA TRP A 109 -10.83 4.26 5.13
C TRP A 109 -11.76 3.04 5.13
N ASN A 110 -11.47 2.03 5.96
CA ASN A 110 -12.31 0.84 6.10
C ASN A 110 -13.66 1.12 6.75
N SER A 111 -13.76 2.12 7.61
CA SER A 111 -15.04 2.54 8.21
C SER A 111 -15.98 3.17 7.18
N VAL A 112 -15.45 3.81 6.13
CA VAL A 112 -16.25 4.48 5.09
C VAL A 112 -16.56 3.53 3.93
N LEU A 113 -15.61 2.70 3.53
CA LEU A 113 -15.71 1.87 2.32
C LEU A 113 -15.99 0.39 2.62
N GLY A 114 -15.80 -0.06 3.86
CA GLY A 114 -15.91 -1.46 4.27
C GLY A 114 -14.54 -2.12 4.51
N SER A 115 -14.55 -3.30 5.13
CA SER A 115 -13.35 -4.07 5.48
C SER A 115 -13.06 -5.16 4.45
N SER A 116 -12.57 -4.75 3.27
CA SER A 116 -12.18 -5.67 2.20
C SER A 116 -10.68 -5.58 1.89
N PRO A 117 -10.00 -6.70 1.60
CA PRO A 117 -8.63 -6.74 1.08
C PRO A 117 -8.38 -5.77 -0.08
N LEU A 118 -9.32 -5.69 -1.01
CA LEU A 118 -9.25 -4.80 -2.17
C LEU A 118 -9.20 -3.33 -1.75
N LEU A 119 -9.97 -2.94 -0.73
CA LEU A 119 -10.03 -1.56 -0.25
C LEU A 119 -8.74 -1.13 0.45
N ASN A 120 -8.13 -2.03 1.22
CA ASN A 120 -6.81 -1.80 1.83
C ASN A 120 -5.72 -1.61 0.76
N ARG A 121 -5.76 -2.40 -0.31
CA ARG A 121 -4.83 -2.27 -1.44
C ARG A 121 -5.09 -1.00 -2.25
N LEU A 122 -6.34 -0.55 -2.35
CA LEU A 122 -6.68 0.74 -2.97
C LEU A 122 -6.13 1.93 -2.18
N LEU A 123 -6.18 1.89 -0.85
CA LEU A 123 -5.62 2.94 0.01
C LEU A 123 -4.11 3.11 -0.25
N THR A 124 -3.35 2.01 -0.24
CA THR A 124 -1.90 2.03 -0.49
C THR A 124 -1.58 2.45 -1.93
N ALA A 125 -2.38 2.02 -2.91
CA ALA A 125 -2.26 2.48 -4.29
C ALA A 125 -2.50 4.00 -4.40
N PHE A 126 -3.52 4.53 -3.71
CA PHE A 126 -3.87 5.93 -3.71
C PHE A 126 -2.81 6.82 -3.03
N ILE A 127 -2.32 6.43 -1.85
CA ILE A 127 -1.24 7.14 -1.14
C ILE A 127 0.00 7.27 -2.02
N SER A 128 0.33 6.23 -2.78
CA SER A 128 1.48 6.31 -3.64
C SER A 128 1.23 7.06 -4.95
N LEU A 129 -0.01 7.14 -5.44
CA LEU A 129 -0.36 8.06 -6.53
C LEU A 129 -0.17 9.50 -6.08
N LEU A 130 -0.60 9.82 -4.86
CA LEU A 130 -0.36 11.12 -4.22
C LEU A 130 1.13 11.43 -4.12
N CYS A 131 2.01 10.44 -3.93
CA CYS A 131 3.46 10.66 -3.86
C CYS A 131 4.06 11.22 -5.17
N LEU A 132 3.48 10.91 -6.34
CA LEU A 132 4.02 11.37 -7.64
C LEU A 132 4.12 12.90 -7.78
N PRO A 133 3.07 13.70 -7.52
CA PRO A 133 3.20 15.16 -7.56
C PRO A 133 4.18 15.71 -6.51
N TRP A 134 4.31 15.08 -5.34
CA TRP A 134 5.31 15.50 -4.34
C TRP A 134 6.73 15.25 -4.82
N VAL A 135 7.01 14.10 -5.45
CA VAL A 135 8.33 13.80 -6.03
C VAL A 135 8.65 14.78 -7.15
N TYR A 136 7.68 15.09 -8.01
CA TYR A 136 7.85 16.11 -9.05
C TYR A 136 8.18 17.48 -8.46
N TRP A 137 7.40 17.91 -7.46
CA TRP A 137 7.58 19.20 -6.80
C TRP A 137 8.93 19.32 -6.10
N LEU A 138 9.32 18.29 -5.34
CA LEU A 138 10.61 18.25 -4.65
C LEU A 138 11.78 18.28 -5.64
N SER A 139 11.69 17.50 -6.72
CA SER A 139 12.72 17.47 -7.76
C SER A 139 12.85 18.83 -8.46
N PHE A 140 11.72 19.54 -8.63
CA PHE A 140 11.71 20.86 -9.22
C PHE A 140 12.40 21.89 -8.32
N GLN A 141 12.10 21.87 -7.03
CA GLN A 141 12.73 22.75 -6.05
C GLN A 141 14.24 22.47 -5.90
N LEU A 142 14.66 21.21 -6.02
CA LEU A 142 16.05 20.83 -5.81
C LEU A 142 16.97 21.14 -7.00
N PHE A 143 16.45 21.02 -8.23
CA PHE A 143 17.25 21.15 -9.45
C PHE A 143 16.89 22.34 -10.33
N GLU A 144 15.79 23.04 -10.03
CA GLU A 144 15.23 24.18 -10.79
C GLU A 144 15.03 23.87 -12.28
N LYS A 145 15.02 22.59 -12.65
CA LYS A 145 14.92 22.11 -14.03
C LYS A 145 13.73 21.18 -14.18
N SER A 146 12.79 21.60 -15.04
CA SER A 146 11.59 20.81 -15.33
C SER A 146 11.93 19.43 -15.90
N VAL A 147 12.94 19.32 -16.77
CA VAL A 147 13.33 18.04 -17.39
C VAL A 147 13.77 17.00 -16.35
N VAL A 148 14.56 17.41 -15.35
CA VAL A 148 15.02 16.52 -14.28
C VAL A 148 13.83 16.02 -13.46
N SER A 149 12.89 16.90 -13.16
CA SER A 149 11.67 16.59 -12.38
C SER A 149 10.76 15.58 -13.07
N TRP A 150 10.61 15.68 -14.40
CA TRP A 150 9.85 14.72 -15.18
C TRP A 150 10.53 13.34 -15.21
N VAL A 151 11.85 13.30 -15.37
CA VAL A 151 12.61 12.04 -15.42
C VAL A 151 12.60 11.32 -14.06
N THR A 152 12.81 12.04 -12.95
CA THR A 152 12.77 11.43 -11.61
C THR A 152 11.40 10.86 -11.28
N THR A 153 10.32 11.59 -11.62
CA THR A 153 8.95 11.14 -11.40
C THR A 153 8.61 9.89 -12.23
N ALA A 154 9.05 9.85 -13.51
CA ALA A 154 8.86 8.69 -14.36
C ALA A 154 9.60 7.45 -13.84
N PHE A 155 10.85 7.63 -13.39
CA PHE A 155 11.64 6.56 -12.80
C PHE A 155 10.98 6.00 -11.53
N PHE A 156 10.53 6.89 -10.63
CA PHE A 156 9.85 6.51 -9.40
C PHE A 156 8.54 5.75 -9.66
N CYS A 157 7.77 6.19 -10.66
CA CYS A 157 6.55 5.51 -11.10
C CYS A 157 6.85 4.09 -11.61
N GLY A 158 7.91 3.91 -12.40
CA GLY A 158 8.30 2.60 -12.94
C GLY A 158 8.73 1.59 -11.87
N VAL A 159 9.54 2.01 -10.89
CA VAL A 159 10.02 1.11 -9.81
C VAL A 159 8.85 0.59 -8.96
N SER A 160 7.83 1.41 -8.75
CA SER A 160 6.67 1.11 -7.90
C SER A 160 5.78 -0.05 -8.41
N VAL A 161 5.94 -0.48 -9.66
CA VAL A 161 5.12 -1.54 -10.29
C VAL A 161 5.63 -2.94 -9.94
N SER A 162 6.86 -3.05 -9.44
CA SER A 162 7.55 -4.32 -9.13
C SER A 162 7.09 -4.91 -7.80
N THR A 163 5.85 -5.42 -7.72
CA THR A 163 5.52 -6.38 -6.66
C THR A 163 5.78 -7.79 -7.19
N PRO A 164 6.62 -8.59 -6.50
CA PRO A 164 6.95 -9.93 -6.98
C PRO A 164 5.68 -10.78 -7.00
N LEU A 165 5.32 -11.27 -8.18
CA LEU A 165 4.39 -12.37 -8.34
C LEU A 165 5.04 -13.58 -7.64
N CYS A 166 4.51 -13.96 -6.49
CA CYS A 166 4.94 -15.19 -5.82
C CYS A 166 4.69 -16.38 -6.77
N PRO A 167 5.63 -17.33 -6.90
CA PRO A 167 5.38 -18.54 -7.67
C PRO A 167 4.20 -19.27 -7.03
N ARG A 168 3.18 -19.55 -7.85
CA ARG A 168 2.00 -20.29 -7.47
C ARG A 168 2.41 -21.75 -7.17
N GLY A 169 2.75 -22.07 -5.93
CA GLY A 169 3.03 -23.45 -5.53
C GLY A 169 3.90 -23.59 -4.29
N ALA A 170 3.27 -23.65 -3.12
CA ALA A 170 3.72 -24.45 -1.99
C ALA A 170 2.52 -24.67 -1.07
N SER A 171 1.71 -25.66 -1.42
CA SER A 171 0.93 -26.40 -0.44
C SER A 171 1.89 -27.02 0.58
N LEU A 172 1.65 -26.81 1.86
CA LEU A 172 1.74 -27.79 2.94
C LEU A 172 1.06 -27.19 4.17
#